data_AF-A0A1Y5RFB5-F1
#
_entry.id   AF-A0A1Y5RFB5-F1
#
_cell.length_a   1.000
_cell.length_b   1.000
_cell.length_c   1.000
_cell.angle_alpha   90.00
_cell.angle_beta   90.00
_cell.angle_gamma   90.00
#
_symmetry.space_group_name_H-M   'P 1'
#
loop_
_entity.id
_entity.type
_entity.pdbx_description
1 polymer ?
#
loop_
_entity_poly.entity_id
_entity_poly.type
_entity_poly.pdbx_seq_one_letter_code
_entity_poly.pdbx_strand_id
1 'polypeptide(L)'
;MDKHWTLETIPWDRFDAGKIDNDVLSIVKAAALVEVNSSDYVRYLDTVFRDDVAFRDAARNWGEEEEQHGRALGRWAELADPSFNFEDSLRRFRDGFRIALDSETSVRGSRSAELIARCVVECGTSSFYSAIRDATDEPVLKDLCHRIAGDEFRHYQLFYRFYKRYREREPLNLARRLWVAFTRVRESGDDEIAYAYYSANDADAAYDRERNSRLHMLYSGRVYRYGHVARAVAMILKACDVAPQGRLSRLLAKLVWQGVCWRNRRLEARIAA
;
A
#
# COMPACT_ATOMS: atom_id res chain seq x y z
N MET A 1 -10.21 -5.42 -21.16
CA MET A 1 -10.91 -4.28 -20.52
C MET A 1 -10.12 -3.05 -20.88
N ASP A 2 -10.75 -2.00 -21.37
CA ASP A 2 -10.05 -0.72 -21.58
C ASP A 2 -9.62 -0.19 -20.22
N LYS A 3 -8.32 0.04 -20.05
CA LYS A 3 -7.77 0.64 -18.83
C LYS A 3 -8.36 2.03 -18.66
N HIS A 4 -8.90 2.34 -17.48
CA HIS A 4 -9.53 3.65 -17.25
C HIS A 4 -8.52 4.81 -17.37
N TRP A 5 -7.23 4.55 -17.12
CA TRP A 5 -6.12 5.45 -17.43
C TRP A 5 -4.87 4.63 -17.76
N THR A 6 -3.91 5.24 -18.45
CA THR A 6 -2.61 4.67 -18.79
C THR A 6 -1.49 5.68 -18.56
N LEU A 7 -0.23 5.29 -18.73
CA LEU A 7 0.90 6.20 -18.58
C LEU A 7 0.83 7.40 -19.54
N GLU A 8 0.24 7.22 -20.72
CA GLU A 8 0.09 8.25 -21.75
C GLU A 8 -0.98 9.29 -21.39
N THR A 9 -1.92 8.93 -20.52
CA THR A 9 -3.03 9.82 -20.10
C THR A 9 -2.66 10.75 -18.94
N ILE A 10 -1.47 10.59 -18.37
CA ILE A 10 -0.96 11.43 -17.27
C ILE A 10 -0.43 12.75 -17.87
N PRO A 11 -0.76 13.91 -17.29
CA PRO A 11 -0.35 15.22 -17.80
C PRO A 11 1.12 15.54 -17.43
N TRP A 12 2.07 14.75 -17.96
CA TRP A 12 3.50 14.87 -17.67
C TRP A 12 4.08 16.25 -18.00
N ASP A 13 3.48 16.97 -18.94
CA ASP A 13 3.82 18.34 -19.32
C ASP A 13 3.66 19.36 -18.18
N ARG A 14 2.89 19.01 -17.14
CA ARG A 14 2.67 19.85 -15.97
C ARG A 14 3.70 19.67 -14.87
N PHE A 15 4.62 18.72 -15.02
CA PHE A 15 5.61 18.40 -14.01
C PHE A 15 6.41 19.63 -13.58
N ASP A 16 6.54 19.84 -12.27
CA ASP A 16 7.19 21.03 -11.70
C ASP A 16 8.21 20.64 -10.63
N ALA A 17 9.48 20.60 -11.01
CA ALA A 17 10.57 20.23 -10.11
C ALA A 17 10.70 21.16 -8.88
N GLY A 18 10.23 22.41 -8.98
CA GLY A 18 10.26 23.38 -7.89
C GLY A 18 9.28 23.07 -6.75
N LYS A 19 8.37 22.11 -6.93
CA LYS A 19 7.34 21.72 -5.95
C LYS A 19 7.58 20.35 -5.33
N ILE A 20 8.74 19.75 -5.59
CA ILE A 20 9.11 18.46 -5.02
C ILE A 20 9.46 18.64 -3.55
N ASP A 21 8.85 17.80 -2.71
CA ASP A 21 9.26 17.58 -1.34
C ASP A 21 10.11 16.30 -1.28
N ASN A 22 11.32 16.38 -0.72
CA ASN A 22 12.27 15.27 -0.70
C ASN A 22 11.83 14.10 0.21
N ASP A 23 11.11 14.39 1.30
CA ASP A 23 10.56 13.34 2.15
C ASP A 23 9.51 12.55 1.36
N VAL A 24 8.63 13.26 0.64
CA VAL A 24 7.61 12.66 -0.23
C VAL A 24 8.25 11.88 -1.38
N LEU A 25 9.27 12.43 -2.03
CA LEU A 25 10.01 11.74 -3.10
C LEU A 25 10.55 10.39 -2.60
N SER A 26 11.15 10.35 -1.41
CA SER A 26 11.77 9.13 -0.88
C SER A 26 10.77 7.99 -0.66
N ILE A 27 9.56 8.31 -0.18
CA ILE A 27 8.50 7.32 0.02
C ILE A 27 7.79 6.95 -1.29
N VAL A 28 7.73 7.85 -2.28
CA VAL A 28 7.18 7.55 -3.61
C VAL A 28 8.09 6.60 -4.37
N LYS A 29 9.42 6.80 -4.32
CA LYS A 29 10.37 5.85 -4.91
C LYS A 29 10.20 4.45 -4.31
N ALA A 30 10.07 4.36 -2.98
CA ALA A 30 9.83 3.08 -2.31
C ALA A 30 8.49 2.45 -2.73
N ALA A 31 7.42 3.24 -2.79
CA ALA A 31 6.11 2.78 -3.23
C ALA A 31 6.14 2.23 -4.65
N ALA A 32 6.85 2.90 -5.57
CA ALA A 32 7.00 2.45 -6.95
C ALA A 32 7.54 1.00 -7.06
N LEU A 33 8.47 0.62 -6.18
CA LEU A 33 9.03 -0.74 -6.14
C LEU A 33 8.05 -1.76 -5.55
N VAL A 34 7.28 -1.37 -4.54
CA VAL A 34 6.28 -2.25 -3.91
C VAL A 34 5.13 -2.53 -4.88
N GLU A 35 4.56 -1.52 -5.53
CA GLU A 35 3.42 -1.70 -6.45
C GLU A 35 3.78 -2.60 -7.63
N VAL A 36 4.96 -2.41 -8.22
CA VAL A 36 5.39 -3.21 -9.38
C VAL A 36 5.73 -4.67 -8.98
N ASN A 37 5.82 -4.97 -7.68
CA ASN A 37 6.05 -6.32 -7.17
C ASN A 37 4.76 -7.12 -6.95
N SER A 38 3.62 -6.63 -7.45
CA SER A 38 2.33 -7.32 -7.44
C SER A 38 2.36 -8.73 -8.04
N SER A 39 3.25 -9.00 -9.00
CA SER A 39 3.33 -10.28 -9.71
C SER A 39 3.54 -11.50 -8.81
N ASP A 40 4.35 -11.38 -7.75
CA ASP A 40 4.55 -12.46 -6.78
C ASP A 40 3.27 -12.68 -5.95
N TYR A 41 2.58 -11.60 -5.59
CA TYR A 41 1.29 -11.69 -4.91
C TYR A 41 0.21 -12.31 -5.79
N VAL A 42 0.17 -12.01 -7.08
CA VAL A 42 -0.73 -12.68 -8.03
C VAL A 42 -0.45 -14.17 -8.07
N ARG A 43 0.82 -14.59 -8.14
CA ARG A 43 1.19 -16.01 -8.12
C ARG A 43 0.74 -16.70 -6.83
N TYR A 44 1.00 -16.08 -5.68
CA TYR A 44 0.54 -16.58 -4.39
C TYR A 44 -0.99 -16.73 -4.33
N LEU A 45 -1.72 -15.70 -4.78
CA LEU A 45 -3.18 -15.72 -4.83
C LEU A 45 -3.71 -16.76 -5.84
N ASP A 46 -3.03 -16.97 -6.96
CA ASP A 46 -3.37 -17.99 -7.95
C ASP A 46 -3.32 -19.40 -7.33
N THR A 47 -2.30 -19.66 -6.51
CA THR A 47 -2.17 -20.92 -5.76
C THR A 47 -3.26 -21.07 -4.69
N VAL A 48 -3.44 -20.06 -3.83
CA VAL A 48 -4.43 -20.13 -2.73
C VAL A 48 -5.86 -20.29 -3.25
N PHE A 49 -6.17 -19.69 -4.40
CA PHE A 49 -7.51 -19.68 -5.01
C PHE A 49 -7.58 -20.53 -6.29
N ARG A 50 -6.75 -21.58 -6.39
CA ARG A 50 -6.60 -22.41 -7.61
C ARG A 50 -7.90 -22.87 -8.28
N ASP A 51 -8.93 -23.15 -7.48
CA ASP A 51 -10.23 -23.67 -7.93
C ASP A 51 -11.25 -22.57 -8.31
N ASP A 52 -10.88 -21.29 -8.22
CA ASP A 52 -11.77 -20.15 -8.42
C ASP A 52 -11.30 -19.28 -9.60
N VAL A 53 -11.63 -19.74 -10.81
CA VAL A 53 -11.26 -19.07 -12.07
C VAL A 53 -11.64 -17.59 -12.06
N ALA A 54 -12.86 -17.26 -11.60
CA ALA A 54 -13.34 -15.89 -11.55
C ALA A 54 -12.51 -15.00 -10.62
N PHE A 55 -12.02 -15.52 -9.49
CA PHE A 55 -11.11 -14.78 -8.63
C PHE A 55 -9.72 -14.64 -9.25
N ARG A 56 -9.19 -15.72 -9.84
CA ARG A 56 -7.85 -15.72 -10.45
C ARG A 56 -7.75 -14.71 -11.59
N ASP A 57 -8.77 -14.62 -12.43
CA ASP A 57 -8.81 -13.62 -13.51
C ASP A 57 -8.91 -12.20 -12.96
N ALA A 58 -9.69 -11.99 -11.90
CA ALA A 58 -9.77 -10.71 -11.22
C ALA A 58 -8.44 -10.31 -10.55
N ALA A 59 -7.72 -11.27 -9.96
CA ALA A 59 -6.41 -11.06 -9.36
C ALA A 59 -5.32 -10.77 -10.41
N ARG A 60 -5.40 -11.38 -11.60
CA ARG A 60 -4.52 -11.05 -12.72
C ARG A 60 -4.72 -9.60 -13.18
N ASN A 61 -5.97 -9.18 -13.40
CA ASN A 61 -6.26 -7.79 -13.78
C ASN A 61 -5.81 -6.80 -12.69
N TRP A 62 -6.05 -7.12 -11.42
CA TRP A 62 -5.52 -6.36 -10.28
C TRP A 62 -4.00 -6.20 -10.39
N GLY A 63 -3.25 -7.28 -10.60
CA GLY A 63 -1.79 -7.21 -10.74
C GLY A 63 -1.30 -6.36 -11.90
N GLU A 64 -2.02 -6.34 -13.03
CA GLU A 64 -1.71 -5.45 -14.16
C GLU A 64 -1.95 -3.96 -13.84
N GLU A 65 -2.95 -3.65 -13.02
CA GLU A 65 -3.20 -2.29 -12.51
C GLU A 65 -2.09 -1.86 -11.53
N GLU A 66 -1.69 -2.72 -10.60
CA GLU A 66 -0.59 -2.47 -9.65
C GLU A 66 0.76 -2.27 -10.36
N GLU A 67 1.07 -3.08 -11.39
CA GLU A 67 2.29 -2.89 -12.17
C GLU A 67 2.30 -1.52 -12.86
N GLN A 68 1.15 -1.09 -13.36
CA GLN A 68 0.99 0.24 -13.94
C GLN A 68 1.20 1.35 -12.91
N HIS A 69 0.69 1.19 -11.68
CA HIS A 69 0.93 2.16 -10.60
C HIS A 69 2.42 2.31 -10.33
N GLY A 70 3.12 1.19 -10.16
CA GLY A 70 4.56 1.17 -9.92
C GLY A 70 5.36 1.85 -11.03
N ARG A 71 5.04 1.56 -12.30
CA ARG A 71 5.69 2.19 -13.46
C ARG A 71 5.41 3.69 -13.56
N ALA A 72 4.19 4.12 -13.25
CA ALA A 72 3.83 5.53 -13.26
C ALA A 72 4.56 6.31 -12.15
N LEU A 73 4.63 5.75 -10.93
CA LEU A 73 5.37 6.34 -9.81
C LEU A 73 6.88 6.34 -10.09
N GLY A 74 7.42 5.27 -10.66
CA GLY A 74 8.83 5.16 -11.06
C GLY A 74 9.21 6.25 -12.05
N ARG A 75 8.41 6.43 -13.11
CA ARG A 75 8.63 7.51 -14.10
C ARG A 75 8.56 8.90 -13.46
N TRP A 76 7.61 9.14 -12.56
CA TRP A 76 7.54 10.40 -11.83
C TRP A 76 8.79 10.63 -10.98
N ALA A 77 9.27 9.58 -10.30
CA ALA A 77 10.45 9.67 -9.46
C ALA A 77 11.74 9.93 -10.26
N GLU A 78 11.87 9.39 -11.48
CA GLU A 78 13.00 9.67 -12.38
C GLU A 78 12.98 11.12 -12.90
N LEU A 79 11.80 11.72 -13.08
CA LEU A 79 11.69 13.15 -13.37
C LEU A 79 12.08 14.01 -12.17
N ALA A 80 11.69 13.56 -10.96
CA ALA A 80 11.94 14.26 -9.71
C ALA A 80 13.40 14.18 -9.24
N ASP A 81 14.07 13.08 -9.52
CA ASP A 81 15.49 12.88 -9.25
C ASP A 81 16.15 12.22 -10.47
N PRO A 82 16.84 13.00 -11.32
CA PRO A 82 17.53 12.48 -12.50
C PRO A 82 18.66 11.49 -12.20
N SER A 83 19.10 11.35 -10.93
CA SER A 83 20.09 10.35 -10.52
C SER A 83 19.45 9.00 -10.13
N PHE A 84 18.13 8.98 -9.91
CA PHE A 84 17.39 7.76 -9.63
C PHE A 84 17.16 6.97 -10.92
N ASN A 85 17.41 5.65 -10.87
CA ASN A 85 17.11 4.72 -11.95
C ASN A 85 16.11 3.68 -11.43
N PHE A 86 14.88 3.71 -11.95
CA PHE A 86 13.80 2.87 -11.44
C PHE A 86 14.08 1.38 -11.66
N GLU A 87 14.56 1.00 -12.85
CA GLU A 87 14.78 -0.40 -13.23
C GLU A 87 15.92 -1.04 -12.42
N ASP A 88 16.99 -0.29 -12.14
CA ASP A 88 18.09 -0.78 -11.30
C ASP A 88 17.66 -0.96 -9.84
N SER A 89 16.89 -0.01 -9.31
CA SER A 89 16.31 -0.13 -7.96
C SER A 89 15.31 -1.28 -7.87
N LEU A 90 14.51 -1.52 -8.91
CA LEU A 90 13.59 -2.65 -8.97
C LEU A 90 14.30 -3.99 -9.01
N ARG A 91 15.36 -4.10 -9.82
CA ARG A 91 16.19 -5.30 -9.86
C ARG A 91 16.78 -5.60 -8.48
N ARG A 92 17.38 -4.61 -7.83
CA ARG A 92 17.92 -4.73 -6.46
C ARG A 92 16.85 -5.20 -5.47
N PHE A 93 15.67 -4.60 -5.53
CA PHE A 93 14.55 -4.96 -4.66
C PHE A 93 14.13 -6.43 -4.85
N ARG A 94 13.95 -6.90 -6.08
CA ARG A 94 13.56 -8.29 -6.39
C ARG A 94 14.65 -9.34 -6.10
N ASP A 95 15.91 -8.92 -6.14
CA ASP A 95 17.03 -9.79 -5.79
C ASP A 95 17.14 -10.01 -4.28
N GLY A 96 16.82 -8.99 -3.47
CA GLY A 96 16.96 -9.04 -2.02
C GLY A 96 15.68 -9.30 -1.22
N PHE A 97 14.49 -9.09 -1.80
CA PHE A 97 13.21 -9.38 -1.17
C PHE A 97 12.36 -10.32 -2.03
N ARG A 98 11.91 -11.42 -1.41
CA ARG A 98 10.97 -12.37 -2.02
C ARG A 98 9.99 -12.86 -0.98
N ILE A 99 8.72 -12.97 -1.38
CA ILE A 99 7.71 -13.62 -0.54
C ILE A 99 7.76 -15.13 -0.73
N ALA A 100 7.38 -15.90 0.29
CA ALA A 100 7.23 -17.34 0.16
C ALA A 100 6.01 -17.65 -0.72
N LEU A 101 6.24 -18.29 -1.88
CA LEU A 101 5.20 -18.64 -2.85
C LEU A 101 4.68 -20.08 -2.70
N ASP A 102 5.36 -20.90 -1.89
CA ASP A 102 5.20 -22.36 -1.89
C ASP A 102 4.02 -22.87 -1.05
N SER A 103 3.14 -21.98 -0.59
CA SER A 103 2.02 -22.37 0.26
C SER A 103 0.75 -22.60 -0.58
N GLU A 104 0.28 -23.84 -0.62
CA GLU A 104 -1.04 -24.18 -1.18
C GLU A 104 -2.21 -23.64 -0.35
N THR A 105 -1.94 -23.23 0.88
CA THR A 105 -2.94 -22.70 1.81
C THR A 105 -2.65 -21.25 2.15
N SER A 106 -3.68 -20.48 2.45
CA SER A 106 -3.48 -19.09 2.88
C SER A 106 -2.66 -19.05 4.18
N VAL A 107 -1.64 -18.19 4.24
CA VAL A 107 -0.88 -17.91 5.47
C VAL A 107 -1.75 -17.28 6.57
N ARG A 108 -2.97 -16.85 6.24
CA ARG A 108 -3.99 -16.34 7.17
C ARG A 108 -4.90 -17.45 7.71
N GLY A 109 -4.72 -18.68 7.23
CA GLY A 109 -5.40 -19.89 7.65
C GLY A 109 -6.71 -20.19 6.89
N SER A 110 -7.23 -19.24 6.11
CA SER A 110 -8.41 -19.46 5.25
C SER A 110 -8.48 -18.44 4.12
N ARG A 111 -9.23 -18.74 3.05
CA ARG A 111 -9.44 -17.83 1.93
C ARG A 111 -10.24 -16.59 2.36
N SER A 112 -11.22 -16.77 3.25
CA SER A 112 -11.92 -15.64 3.88
C SER A 112 -10.96 -14.71 4.64
N ALA A 113 -9.99 -15.27 5.38
CA ALA A 113 -9.02 -14.48 6.14
C ALA A 113 -8.03 -13.77 5.20
N GLU A 114 -7.60 -14.43 4.12
CA GLU A 114 -6.77 -13.82 3.08
C GLU A 114 -7.44 -12.58 2.47
N LEU A 115 -8.72 -12.69 2.11
CA LEU A 115 -9.45 -11.59 1.47
C LEU A 115 -9.67 -10.40 2.42
N ILE A 116 -9.84 -10.65 3.72
CA ILE A 116 -9.87 -9.57 4.72
C ILE A 116 -8.50 -8.90 4.79
N ALA A 117 -7.41 -9.66 4.82
CA ALA A 117 -6.07 -9.10 4.84
C ALA A 117 -5.81 -8.23 3.61
N ARG A 118 -6.23 -8.67 2.42
CA ARG A 118 -6.17 -7.86 1.18
C ARG A 118 -6.99 -6.58 1.30
N CYS A 119 -8.24 -6.65 1.78
CA CYS A 119 -9.04 -5.44 2.04
C CYS A 119 -8.33 -4.43 2.96
N VAL A 120 -7.56 -4.90 3.94
CA VAL A 120 -6.80 -4.01 4.84
C VAL A 120 -5.62 -3.35 4.12
N VAL A 121 -4.94 -4.06 3.22
CA VAL A 121 -3.88 -3.50 2.36
C VAL A 121 -4.44 -2.42 1.46
N GLU A 122 -5.42 -2.75 0.62
CA GLU A 122 -6.02 -1.81 -0.35
C GLU A 122 -6.60 -0.56 0.32
N CYS A 123 -7.12 -0.73 1.54
CA CYS A 123 -7.60 0.38 2.34
C CYS A 123 -6.45 1.28 2.82
N GLY A 124 -5.33 0.68 3.23
CA GLY A 124 -4.13 1.38 3.67
C GLY A 124 -3.49 2.15 2.52
N THR A 125 -3.32 1.51 1.36
CA THR A 125 -2.74 2.09 0.14
C THR A 125 -3.63 3.21 -0.40
N SER A 126 -4.95 3.02 -0.48
CA SER A 126 -5.90 4.10 -0.85
C SER A 126 -5.77 5.32 0.08
N SER A 127 -5.62 5.08 1.38
CA SER A 127 -5.42 6.14 2.37
C SER A 127 -4.05 6.81 2.25
N PHE A 128 -3.01 6.06 1.88
CA PHE A 128 -1.65 6.54 1.69
C PHE A 128 -1.55 7.49 0.50
N TYR A 129 -2.06 7.09 -0.67
CA TYR A 129 -2.07 7.97 -1.85
C TYR A 129 -3.02 9.16 -1.68
N SER A 130 -4.15 9.00 -0.99
CA SER A 130 -4.98 10.15 -0.61
C SER A 130 -4.19 11.15 0.25
N ALA A 131 -3.35 10.67 1.16
CA ALA A 131 -2.53 11.52 2.01
C ALA A 131 -1.43 12.25 1.24
N ILE A 132 -0.72 11.55 0.34
CA ILE A 132 0.29 12.17 -0.54
C ILE A 132 -0.36 13.23 -1.43
N ARG A 133 -1.48 12.89 -2.10
CA ARG A 133 -2.23 13.82 -2.95
C ARG A 133 -2.57 15.12 -2.22
N ASP A 134 -3.03 15.03 -0.98
CA ASP A 134 -3.49 16.18 -0.18
C ASP A 134 -2.34 16.96 0.47
N ALA A 135 -1.13 16.41 0.47
CA ALA A 135 0.08 17.00 1.05
C ALA A 135 1.01 17.61 0.00
N THR A 136 1.09 17.05 -1.21
CA THR A 136 1.97 17.56 -2.27
C THR A 136 1.38 18.76 -3.01
N ASP A 137 2.24 19.65 -3.50
CA ASP A 137 1.88 20.71 -4.44
C ASP A 137 2.31 20.40 -5.88
N GLU A 138 3.10 19.34 -6.10
CA GLU A 138 3.52 18.90 -7.43
C GLU A 138 2.30 18.35 -8.21
N PRO A 139 1.90 18.98 -9.33
CA PRO A 139 0.65 18.69 -10.01
C PRO A 139 0.56 17.28 -10.60
N VAL A 140 1.67 16.70 -11.08
CA VAL A 140 1.64 15.36 -11.68
C VAL A 140 1.49 14.29 -10.60
N LEU A 141 2.22 14.40 -9.49
CA LEU A 141 2.09 13.51 -8.34
C LEU A 141 0.68 13.58 -7.76
N LYS A 142 0.10 14.78 -7.68
CA LYS A 142 -1.27 14.96 -7.21
C LYS A 142 -2.28 14.21 -8.08
N ASP A 143 -2.17 14.31 -9.40
CA ASP A 143 -3.04 13.59 -10.34
C ASP A 143 -2.82 12.07 -10.25
N LEU A 144 -1.56 11.62 -10.21
CA LEU A 144 -1.20 10.21 -10.04
C LEU A 144 -1.79 9.60 -8.78
N CYS A 145 -1.52 10.21 -7.62
CA CYS A 145 -2.03 9.72 -6.35
C CYS A 145 -3.57 9.78 -6.29
N HIS A 146 -4.22 10.70 -7.00
CA HIS A 146 -5.68 10.70 -7.11
C HIS A 146 -6.21 9.48 -7.86
N ARG A 147 -5.60 9.14 -9.00
CA ARG A 147 -5.97 7.97 -9.82
C ARG A 147 -5.73 6.68 -9.06
N ILE A 148 -4.51 6.51 -8.55
CA ILE A 148 -4.11 5.32 -7.79
C ILE A 148 -5.04 5.14 -6.58
N ALA A 149 -5.27 6.17 -5.76
CA ALA A 149 -6.19 6.05 -4.61
C ALA A 149 -7.62 5.61 -5.01
N GLY A 150 -8.07 5.97 -6.22
CA GLY A 150 -9.33 5.52 -6.78
C GLY A 150 -9.32 4.06 -7.25
N ASP A 151 -8.19 3.59 -7.76
CA ASP A 151 -7.95 2.19 -8.15
C ASP A 151 -7.90 1.30 -6.91
N GLU A 152 -7.12 1.70 -5.89
CA GLU A 152 -7.05 1.02 -4.58
C GLU A 152 -8.44 0.86 -3.93
N PHE A 153 -9.32 1.85 -4.09
CA PHE A 153 -10.69 1.73 -3.62
C PHE A 153 -11.50 0.69 -4.41
N ARG A 154 -11.28 0.56 -5.72
CA ARG A 154 -11.89 -0.50 -6.54
C ARG A 154 -11.29 -1.87 -6.22
N HIS A 155 -9.98 -1.96 -5.96
CA HIS A 155 -9.32 -3.18 -5.48
C HIS A 155 -9.92 -3.64 -4.14
N TYR A 156 -10.11 -2.72 -3.20
CA TYR A 156 -10.83 -3.01 -1.96
C TYR A 156 -12.22 -3.60 -2.23
N GLN A 157 -13.01 -3.00 -3.13
CA GLN A 157 -14.34 -3.50 -3.47
C GLN A 157 -14.30 -4.89 -4.11
N LEU A 158 -13.31 -5.14 -4.97
CA LEU A 158 -13.06 -6.44 -5.59
C LEU A 158 -12.83 -7.50 -4.52
N PHE A 159 -11.86 -7.31 -3.62
CA PHE A 159 -11.57 -8.28 -2.56
C PHE A 159 -12.73 -8.41 -1.58
N TYR A 160 -13.41 -7.33 -1.23
CA TYR A 160 -14.57 -7.37 -0.34
C TYR A 160 -15.75 -8.15 -0.94
N ARG A 161 -15.98 -8.04 -2.25
CA ARG A 161 -17.00 -8.83 -2.96
C ARG A 161 -16.69 -10.33 -2.87
N PHE A 162 -15.45 -10.71 -3.15
CA PHE A 162 -15.02 -12.11 -3.02
C PHE A 162 -15.06 -12.58 -1.58
N TYR A 163 -14.69 -11.74 -0.62
CA TYR A 163 -14.78 -12.04 0.82
C TYR A 163 -16.21 -12.42 1.20
N LYS A 164 -17.21 -11.62 0.79
CA LYS A 164 -18.62 -11.93 1.08
C LYS A 164 -19.05 -13.29 0.52
N ARG A 165 -18.58 -13.65 -0.68
CA ARG A 165 -18.84 -14.96 -1.30
C ARG A 165 -18.17 -16.10 -0.53
N TYR A 166 -16.90 -15.93 -0.14
CA TYR A 166 -16.16 -16.94 0.61
C TYR A 166 -16.66 -17.12 2.04
N ARG A 167 -17.15 -16.06 2.68
CA ARG A 167 -17.69 -16.09 4.04
C ARG A 167 -18.87 -17.06 4.18
N GLU A 168 -19.63 -17.31 3.12
CA GLU A 168 -20.73 -18.29 3.13
C GLU A 168 -20.22 -19.74 3.25
N ARG A 169 -19.00 -20.01 2.78
CA ARG A 169 -18.36 -21.34 2.78
C ARG A 169 -17.36 -21.51 3.93
N GLU A 170 -16.64 -20.44 4.24
CA GLU A 170 -15.59 -20.37 5.26
C GLU A 170 -15.92 -19.23 6.25
N PRO A 171 -16.93 -19.40 7.12
CA PRO A 171 -17.34 -18.35 8.04
C PRO A 171 -16.23 -18.08 9.08
N LEU A 172 -16.00 -16.80 9.34
CA LEU A 172 -15.09 -16.35 10.39
C LEU A 172 -15.88 -15.62 11.48
N ASN A 173 -15.63 -15.99 12.74
CA ASN A 173 -16.16 -15.23 13.86
C ASN A 173 -15.54 -13.81 13.91
N LEU A 174 -16.19 -12.89 14.62
CA LEU A 174 -15.73 -11.49 14.72
C LEU A 174 -14.30 -11.37 15.26
N ALA A 175 -13.95 -12.16 16.27
CA ALA A 175 -12.62 -12.13 16.88
C ALA A 175 -11.51 -12.46 15.86
N ARG A 176 -11.70 -13.49 15.04
CA ARG A 176 -10.73 -13.88 14.00
C ARG A 176 -10.59 -12.81 12.92
N ARG A 177 -11.69 -12.16 12.52
CA ARG A 177 -11.67 -11.08 11.52
C ARG A 177 -10.90 -9.86 12.04
N LEU A 178 -11.16 -9.45 13.28
CA LEU A 178 -10.44 -8.37 13.93
C LEU A 178 -8.95 -8.71 14.14
N TRP A 179 -8.64 -9.96 14.48
CA TRP A 179 -7.27 -10.43 14.61
C TRP A 179 -6.50 -10.35 13.29
N VAL A 180 -7.10 -10.83 12.21
CA VAL A 180 -6.51 -10.73 10.85
C VAL A 180 -6.27 -9.28 10.48
N ALA A 181 -7.25 -8.40 10.70
CA ALA A 181 -7.08 -6.99 10.38
C ALA A 181 -5.98 -6.32 11.22
N PHE A 182 -5.95 -6.59 12.53
CA PHE A 182 -4.95 -6.05 13.43
C PHE A 182 -3.53 -6.51 13.08
N THR A 183 -3.36 -7.81 12.84
CA THR A 183 -2.05 -8.38 12.44
C THR A 183 -1.59 -7.77 11.12
N ARG A 184 -2.48 -7.63 10.13
CA ARG A 184 -2.11 -7.02 8.85
C ARG A 184 -1.72 -5.54 8.97
N VAL A 185 -2.39 -4.75 9.81
CA VAL A 185 -2.00 -3.35 10.09
C VAL A 185 -0.64 -3.27 10.78
N ARG A 186 -0.27 -4.26 11.60
CA ARG A 186 1.03 -4.29 12.27
C ARG A 186 2.17 -4.73 11.37
N GLU A 187 1.87 -5.53 10.36
CA GLU A 187 2.81 -5.91 9.30
C GLU A 187 3.14 -4.73 8.37
N SER A 188 2.42 -3.61 8.40
CA SER A 188 2.66 -2.45 7.52
C SER A 188 4.01 -1.71 7.75
N GLY A 189 4.95 -2.31 8.48
CA GLY A 189 6.35 -1.90 8.61
C GLY A 189 7.32 -3.07 8.35
N ASP A 190 6.90 -4.03 7.52
CA ASP A 190 7.64 -5.24 7.19
C ASP A 190 8.97 -4.96 6.49
N ASP A 191 9.78 -6.01 6.40
CA ASP A 191 11.03 -6.03 5.65
C ASP A 191 10.83 -5.60 4.19
N GLU A 192 9.66 -5.87 3.58
CA GLU A 192 9.32 -5.42 2.22
C GLU A 192 9.47 -3.91 2.05
N ILE A 193 8.80 -3.11 2.89
CA ILE A 193 8.81 -1.65 2.80
C ILE A 193 10.19 -1.10 3.15
N ALA A 194 10.85 -1.70 4.15
CA ALA A 194 12.19 -1.30 4.54
C ALA A 194 13.22 -1.56 3.41
N TYR A 195 13.13 -2.71 2.75
CA TYR A 195 14.01 -3.09 1.65
C TYR A 195 13.69 -2.32 0.37
N ALA A 196 12.42 -2.00 0.11
CA ALA A 196 12.02 -1.11 -0.97
C ALA A 196 12.59 0.30 -0.76
N TYR A 197 12.45 0.85 0.45
CA TYR A 197 13.01 2.16 0.79
C TYR A 197 14.53 2.18 0.63
N TYR A 198 15.22 1.17 1.14
CA TYR A 198 16.65 0.98 0.95
C TYR A 198 17.03 0.94 -0.54
N SER A 199 16.37 0.07 -1.31
CA SER A 199 16.68 -0.15 -2.71
C SER A 199 16.47 1.08 -3.58
N ALA A 200 15.54 1.94 -3.17
CA ALA A 200 15.18 3.19 -3.83
C ALA A 200 16.07 4.40 -3.44
N ASN A 201 16.53 4.46 -2.19
CA ASN A 201 17.09 5.70 -1.62
C ASN A 201 18.52 5.58 -1.10
N ASP A 202 18.95 4.40 -0.64
CA ASP A 202 20.20 4.19 0.10
C ASP A 202 21.04 3.04 -0.50
N ALA A 203 20.94 2.83 -1.82
CA ALA A 203 21.54 1.69 -2.52
C ALA A 203 23.06 1.53 -2.34
N ASP A 204 23.77 2.62 -2.06
CA ASP A 204 25.23 2.62 -1.86
C ASP A 204 25.64 2.28 -0.42
N ALA A 205 24.68 2.19 0.51
CA ALA A 205 24.91 1.83 1.90
C ALA A 205 24.64 0.34 2.17
N ALA A 206 25.10 -0.15 3.32
CA ALA A 206 24.67 -1.46 3.81
C ALA A 206 23.20 -1.40 4.24
N TYR A 207 22.43 -2.46 3.95
CA TYR A 207 21.03 -2.53 4.34
C TYR A 207 20.86 -2.53 5.87
N ASP A 208 20.20 -1.51 6.39
CA ASP A 208 19.72 -1.44 7.77
C ASP A 208 18.19 -1.38 7.78
N ARG A 209 17.56 -2.52 8.07
CA ARG A 209 16.10 -2.65 8.13
C ARG A 209 15.45 -1.65 9.08
N GLU A 210 16.05 -1.42 10.25
CA GLU A 210 15.44 -0.58 11.27
C GLU A 210 15.52 0.90 10.88
N ARG A 211 16.66 1.36 10.36
CA ARG A 211 16.80 2.73 9.84
C ARG A 211 15.82 2.99 8.70
N ASN A 212 15.81 2.12 7.68
CA ASN A 212 14.98 2.31 6.48
C ASN A 212 13.47 2.27 6.82
N SER A 213 13.05 1.32 7.66
CA SER A 213 11.66 1.25 8.14
C SER A 213 11.26 2.52 8.90
N ARG A 214 12.14 3.06 9.76
CA ARG A 214 11.88 4.28 10.53
C ARG A 214 11.77 5.52 9.65
N LEU A 215 12.65 5.67 8.67
CA LEU A 215 12.62 6.79 7.72
C LEU A 215 11.33 6.76 6.89
N HIS A 216 11.03 5.64 6.25
CA HIS A 216 9.79 5.47 5.49
C HIS A 216 8.56 5.78 6.36
N MET A 217 8.51 5.24 7.58
CA MET A 217 7.41 5.44 8.52
C MET A 217 7.27 6.90 8.97
N LEU A 218 8.38 7.60 9.20
CA LEU A 218 8.36 9.02 9.56
C LEU A 218 7.77 9.85 8.42
N TYR A 219 8.33 9.73 7.22
CA TYR A 219 7.94 10.52 6.06
C TYR A 219 6.52 10.22 5.60
N SER A 220 6.15 8.94 5.58
CA SER A 220 4.75 8.52 5.39
C SER A 220 3.86 9.16 6.45
N GLY A 221 4.25 9.14 7.72
CA GLY A 221 3.46 9.71 8.79
C GLY A 221 3.22 11.22 8.65
N ARG A 222 4.14 11.98 8.05
CA ARG A 222 4.04 13.45 7.90
C ARG A 222 2.94 13.88 6.94
N VAL A 223 2.62 13.07 5.93
CA VAL A 223 1.57 13.39 4.95
C VAL A 223 0.15 13.08 5.45
N TYR A 224 0.01 12.26 6.50
CA TYR A 224 -1.32 11.90 7.02
C TYR A 224 -2.00 13.05 7.77
N ARG A 225 -3.33 13.11 7.61
CA ARG A 225 -4.25 13.93 8.41
C ARG A 225 -5.31 13.02 9.03
N TYR A 226 -6.01 13.50 10.06
CA TYR A 226 -7.06 12.74 10.73
C TYR A 226 -8.09 12.14 9.77
N GLY A 227 -8.50 12.89 8.74
CA GLY A 227 -9.49 12.42 7.76
C GLY A 227 -9.07 11.16 7.00
N HIS A 228 -7.77 11.03 6.68
CA HIS A 228 -7.22 9.87 5.98
C HIS A 228 -7.30 8.63 6.90
N VAL A 229 -6.80 8.77 8.13
CA VAL A 229 -6.85 7.71 9.15
C VAL A 229 -8.29 7.30 9.49
N ALA A 230 -9.21 8.27 9.62
CA ALA A 230 -10.60 8.00 9.93
C ALA A 230 -11.29 7.19 8.81
N ARG A 231 -10.99 7.52 7.54
CA ARG A 231 -11.49 6.75 6.39
C ARG A 231 -10.93 5.33 6.40
N ALA A 232 -9.63 5.17 6.63
CA ALA A 232 -9.00 3.86 6.68
C ALA A 232 -9.61 2.97 7.78
N VAL A 233 -9.75 3.52 8.99
CA VAL A 233 -10.39 2.80 10.12
C VAL A 233 -11.82 2.39 9.78
N ALA A 234 -12.62 3.27 9.18
CA ALA A 234 -13.99 2.94 8.78
C ALA A 234 -14.04 1.77 7.78
N MET A 235 -13.14 1.75 6.79
CA MET A 235 -13.08 0.69 5.78
C MET A 235 -12.53 -0.64 6.33
N ILE A 236 -11.57 -0.61 7.25
CA ILE A 236 -11.11 -1.80 7.99
C ILE A 236 -12.25 -2.40 8.80
N LEU A 237 -13.00 -1.56 9.54
CA LEU A 237 -14.17 -2.02 10.29
C LEU A 237 -15.20 -2.68 9.37
N LYS A 238 -15.48 -2.08 8.20
CA LYS A 238 -16.37 -2.68 7.20
C LYS A 238 -15.87 -4.04 6.71
N ALA A 239 -14.57 -4.21 6.49
CA ALA A 239 -14.00 -5.49 6.07
C ALA A 239 -14.15 -6.58 7.16
N CYS A 240 -14.24 -6.18 8.44
CA CYS A 240 -14.55 -7.07 9.56
C CYS A 240 -16.06 -7.26 9.81
N ASP A 241 -16.94 -6.75 8.93
CA ASP A 241 -18.39 -6.59 9.12
C ASP A 241 -18.79 -5.90 10.44
N VAL A 242 -18.00 -4.91 10.85
CA VAL A 242 -18.35 -3.96 11.91
C VAL A 242 -18.89 -2.69 11.27
N ALA A 243 -19.86 -2.04 11.91
CA ALA A 243 -20.42 -0.78 11.42
C ALA A 243 -19.29 0.25 11.18
N PRO A 244 -19.10 0.74 9.93
CA PRO A 244 -17.98 1.62 9.58
C PRO A 244 -18.15 3.04 10.15
N GLN A 245 -19.36 3.39 10.54
CA GLN A 245 -19.73 4.70 11.06
C GLN A 245 -20.32 4.55 12.47
N GLY A 246 -20.19 5.60 13.28
CA GLY A 246 -20.74 5.64 14.63
C GLY A 246 -19.73 6.09 15.68
N ARG A 247 -20.07 5.88 16.96
CA ARG A 247 -19.23 6.29 18.10
C ARG A 247 -17.94 5.46 18.18
N LEU A 248 -18.03 4.15 17.98
CA LEU A 248 -16.88 3.24 18.01
C LEU A 248 -15.85 3.59 16.93
N SER A 249 -16.28 3.74 15.68
CA SER A 249 -15.41 4.11 14.56
C SER A 249 -14.68 5.43 14.81
N ARG A 250 -15.40 6.47 15.28
CA ARG A 250 -14.80 7.77 15.63
C ARG A 250 -13.78 7.67 16.76
N LEU A 251 -14.07 6.88 17.80
CA LEU A 251 -13.16 6.65 18.91
C LEU A 251 -11.88 5.95 18.45
N LEU A 252 -12.01 4.86 17.68
CA LEU A 252 -10.87 4.13 17.14
C LEU A 252 -10.02 5.01 16.21
N ALA A 253 -10.65 5.76 15.31
CA ALA A 253 -9.96 6.71 14.44
C ALA A 253 -9.16 7.74 15.25
N LYS A 254 -9.72 8.25 16.34
CA LYS A 254 -9.02 9.20 17.23
C LYS A 254 -7.82 8.56 17.92
N LEU A 255 -7.97 7.34 18.45
CA LEU A 255 -6.88 6.62 19.11
C LEU A 255 -5.75 6.28 18.13
N VAL A 256 -6.10 5.78 16.94
CA VAL A 256 -5.11 5.48 15.88
C VAL A 256 -4.39 6.75 15.46
N TRP A 257 -5.11 7.86 15.24
CA TRP A 257 -4.51 9.15 14.90
C TRP A 257 -3.55 9.66 15.98
N GLN A 258 -3.96 9.60 17.25
CA GLN A 258 -3.09 9.95 18.38
C GLN A 258 -1.82 9.07 18.41
N GLY A 259 -1.97 7.78 18.12
CA GLY A 259 -0.85 6.84 17.98
C GLY A 259 0.10 7.22 16.85
N VAL A 260 -0.42 7.58 15.67
CA VAL A 260 0.38 8.07 14.53
C VAL A 260 1.14 9.33 14.92
N CYS A 261 0.47 10.35 15.47
CA CYS A 261 1.12 11.59 15.89
C CYS A 261 2.18 11.37 16.99
N TRP A 262 1.90 10.50 17.97
CA TRP A 262 2.86 10.17 19.01
C TRP A 262 4.08 9.45 18.45
N ARG A 263 3.86 8.49 17.54
CA ARG A 263 4.94 7.72 16.90
C ARG A 263 5.81 8.61 16.03
N ASN A 264 5.23 9.47 15.20
CA ASN A 264 6.01 10.42 14.38
C ASN A 264 6.90 11.32 15.25
N ARG A 265 6.34 11.95 16.30
CA ARG A 265 7.12 12.78 17.22
C ARG A 265 8.31 12.03 17.84
N ARG A 266 8.11 10.74 18.16
CA ARG A 266 9.20 9.90 18.67
C ARG A 266 10.25 9.55 17.62
N LEU A 267 9.85 9.35 16.36
CA LEU A 267 10.78 9.09 15.27
C LEU A 267 11.60 10.33 14.94
N GLU A 268 10.97 11.51 14.90
CA GLU A 268 11.65 12.79 14.70
C GLU A 268 12.71 13.03 15.77
N ALA A 269 12.35 12.85 17.04
CA ALA A 269 13.30 13.00 18.14
C ALA A 269 14.48 12.01 18.09
N ARG A 270 14.29 10.82 17.49
CA ARG A 270 15.35 9.80 17.36
C ARG A 270 16.25 10.03 16.16
N ILE A 271 15.72 10.59 15.07
CA ILE A 271 16.51 10.88 13.86
C ILE A 271 17.30 12.18 14.04
N ALA A 272 16.81 13.11 14.86
CA ALA A 272 17.51 14.35 15.19
C ALA A 272 18.63 14.18 16.25
N ALA A 273 18.72 13.02 16.90
CA ALA A 273 19.70 12.70 17.95
C ALA A 273 20.83 11.84 17.39
#